data_AF-A0A7S2VV92-F1
#
_entry.id   AF-A0A7S2VV92-F1
#
_cell.length_a   1.000
_cell.length_b   1.000
_cell.length_c   1.000
_cell.angle_alpha   90.00
_cell.angle_beta   90.00
_cell.angle_gamma   90.00
#
_symmetry.space_group_name_H-M   'P 1'
#
loop_
_entity.id
_entity.type
_entity.pdbx_description
1 polymer ?
#
loop_
_entity_poly.entity_id
_entity_poly.type
_entity_poly.pdbx_seq_one_letter_code
_entity_poly.pdbx_strand_id
1 'polypeptide(L)'
;WQEAIEEASRMWFDEKNFRAMYTQTLLPLHKKLLAGPRTVHEQQFVAKFGQLLHMANERCKDYAEHERPDDMKRAWDYYSTAFRKMTKDIQKMTNLELHQVSPKLLTASDMILAVPGTYEVGKPVVKIYNFVPTLKVIDSKQHPRKLKVMGSDGHEYTFLLKGHEDLRQDERVMQLFGLVNSFLGQDRDIGHHKDLSIRRYSVIPLSVQSGLIEWVPHCDTIHLLIKEYRDRQKILLNIEQRIMVNMAPSYQTLSLIQKIEVFQKALNDTKGNDLAKIFRLQSHSAESWLKRRSNYTRSLAVMSMVGYILGLGDRHPCNLMLCRRTGKIVH
;
A
#
# COMPACT_ATOMS: atom_id res chain seq x y z
N TRP A 1 -6.24 -10.57 -13.58
CA TRP A 1 -5.60 -11.18 -14.76
C TRP A 1 -4.09 -11.19 -14.63
N GLN A 2 -3.39 -10.06 -14.54
CA GLN A 2 -1.92 -10.05 -14.39
C GLN A 2 -1.44 -10.96 -13.24
N GLU A 3 -1.86 -10.68 -12.00
CA GLU A 3 -1.47 -11.46 -10.82
C GLU A 3 -1.84 -12.95 -10.96
N ALA A 4 -3.03 -13.23 -11.48
CA ALA A 4 -3.49 -14.61 -11.66
C ALA A 4 -2.70 -15.36 -12.73
N ILE A 5 -2.22 -14.69 -13.79
CA ILE A 5 -1.36 -15.31 -14.81
C ILE A 5 0.04 -15.57 -14.24
N GLU A 6 0.56 -14.64 -13.43
CA GLU A 6 1.83 -14.82 -12.72
C GLU A 6 1.77 -16.00 -11.74
N GLU A 7 0.70 -16.09 -10.94
CA GLU A 7 0.45 -17.19 -10.03
C GLU A 7 0.25 -18.53 -10.77
N ALA A 8 -0.54 -18.51 -11.85
CA ALA A 8 -0.73 -19.66 -12.73
C ALA A 8 0.60 -20.15 -13.34
N SER A 9 1.53 -19.23 -13.64
CA SER A 9 2.85 -19.56 -14.19
C SER A 9 3.65 -20.38 -13.19
N ARG A 10 3.68 -19.96 -11.92
CA ARG A 10 4.32 -20.70 -10.83
C ARG A 10 3.74 -22.11 -10.67
N MET A 11 2.42 -22.21 -10.61
CA MET A 11 1.71 -23.49 -10.46
C MET A 11 2.00 -24.46 -11.63
N TRP A 12 2.19 -23.95 -12.85
CA TRP A 12 2.47 -24.78 -14.01
C TRP A 12 3.95 -25.16 -14.13
N PHE A 13 4.86 -24.18 -14.13
CA PHE A 13 6.27 -24.43 -14.42
C PHE A 13 7.03 -25.02 -13.23
N ASP A 14 6.71 -24.62 -12.01
CA ASP A 14 7.43 -25.05 -10.82
C ASP A 14 6.75 -26.26 -10.18
N GLU A 15 5.43 -26.16 -9.96
CA GLU A 15 4.66 -27.19 -9.25
C GLU A 15 4.09 -28.29 -10.17
N LYS A 16 4.11 -28.08 -11.50
CA LYS A 16 3.53 -28.99 -12.51
C LYS A 16 2.06 -29.36 -12.23
N ASN A 17 1.30 -28.42 -11.67
CA ASN A 17 -0.08 -28.63 -11.21
C ASN A 17 -1.09 -27.96 -12.16
N PHE A 18 -1.52 -28.70 -13.19
CA PHE A 18 -2.51 -28.19 -14.15
C PHE A 18 -3.84 -27.84 -13.48
N ARG A 19 -4.33 -28.68 -12.57
CA ARG A 19 -5.64 -28.52 -11.94
C ARG A 19 -5.71 -27.23 -11.12
N ALA A 20 -4.68 -26.95 -10.31
CA ALA A 20 -4.60 -25.71 -9.55
C ALA A 20 -4.53 -24.50 -10.49
N MET A 21 -3.59 -24.53 -11.44
CA MET A 21 -3.37 -23.46 -12.42
C MET A 21 -4.65 -23.11 -13.20
N TYR A 22 -5.32 -24.11 -13.79
CA TYR A 22 -6.48 -23.86 -14.63
C TYR A 22 -7.76 -23.70 -13.82
N THR A 23 -8.11 -24.67 -12.97
CA THR A 23 -9.44 -24.71 -12.34
C THR A 23 -9.60 -23.70 -11.22
N GLN A 24 -8.56 -23.51 -10.40
CA GLN A 24 -8.62 -22.64 -9.23
C GLN A 24 -8.28 -21.18 -9.58
N THR A 25 -7.32 -20.96 -10.47
CA THR A 25 -6.78 -19.63 -10.74
C THR A 25 -7.37 -18.98 -12.01
N LEU A 26 -7.28 -19.64 -13.17
CA LEU A 26 -7.63 -19.01 -14.47
C LEU A 26 -9.11 -19.14 -14.86
N LEU A 27 -9.73 -20.30 -14.63
CA LEU A 27 -11.11 -20.58 -15.03
C LEU A 27 -12.13 -19.61 -14.40
N PRO A 28 -12.05 -19.22 -13.12
CA PRO A 28 -12.95 -18.21 -12.55
C PRO A 28 -12.88 -16.86 -13.28
N LEU A 29 -11.69 -16.48 -13.75
CA LEU A 29 -11.50 -15.24 -14.51
C LEU A 29 -12.07 -15.34 -15.92
N HIS A 30 -11.94 -16.50 -16.58
CA HIS A 30 -12.60 -16.76 -17.87
C HIS A 30 -14.11 -16.72 -17.75
N LYS A 31 -14.68 -17.32 -16.69
CA LYS A 31 -16.12 -17.21 -16.40
C LYS A 31 -16.56 -15.75 -16.20
N LYS A 32 -15.73 -14.93 -15.53
CA LYS A 32 -15.99 -13.49 -15.37
C LYS A 32 -15.92 -12.73 -16.71
N LEU A 33 -14.98 -13.09 -17.58
CA LEU A 33 -14.86 -12.51 -18.92
C LEU A 33 -16.07 -12.85 -19.81
N LEU A 34 -16.55 -14.10 -19.73
CA LEU A 34 -17.74 -14.59 -20.46
C LEU A 34 -19.04 -13.93 -20.00
N ALA A 35 -19.14 -13.50 -18.74
CA ALA A 35 -20.29 -12.77 -18.23
C ALA A 35 -20.51 -11.39 -18.89
N GLY A 36 -19.53 -10.93 -19.68
CA GLY A 36 -19.60 -9.69 -20.45
C GLY A 36 -19.18 -8.44 -19.65
N PRO A 37 -18.73 -7.38 -20.34
CA PRO A 37 -18.28 -6.15 -19.71
C PRO A 37 -19.46 -5.30 -19.21
N ARG A 38 -19.34 -4.75 -18.01
CA ARG A 38 -20.35 -3.88 -17.35
C ARG A 38 -19.99 -2.39 -17.38
N THR A 39 -18.73 -2.07 -17.64
CA THR A 39 -18.19 -0.72 -17.62
C THR A 39 -17.43 -0.42 -18.92
N VAL A 40 -17.23 0.85 -19.25
CA VAL A 40 -16.48 1.26 -20.45
C VAL A 40 -15.05 0.72 -20.39
N HIS A 41 -14.42 0.76 -19.22
CA HIS A 41 -13.09 0.20 -19.02
C HIS A 41 -13.05 -1.32 -19.25
N GLU A 42 -14.07 -2.06 -18.79
CA GLU A 42 -14.20 -3.49 -19.07
C GLU A 42 -14.43 -3.77 -20.58
N GLN A 43 -15.20 -2.93 -21.27
CA GLN A 43 -15.40 -3.05 -22.72
C GLN A 43 -14.09 -2.88 -23.47
N GLN A 44 -13.30 -1.86 -23.12
CA GLN A 44 -11.97 -1.63 -23.69
C GLN A 44 -11.02 -2.81 -23.40
N PHE A 45 -11.08 -3.38 -22.19
CA PHE A 45 -10.31 -4.57 -21.83
C PHE A 45 -10.69 -5.76 -22.72
N VAL A 46 -11.98 -6.04 -22.88
CA VAL A 46 -12.47 -7.13 -23.74
C VAL A 46 -12.07 -6.91 -25.20
N ALA A 47 -12.20 -5.69 -25.72
CA ALA A 47 -11.80 -5.35 -27.09
C ALA A 47 -10.29 -5.59 -27.33
N LYS A 48 -9.44 -5.30 -26.32
CA LYS A 48 -7.98 -5.42 -26.45
C LYS A 48 -7.44 -6.83 -26.17
N PHE A 49 -8.00 -7.53 -25.19
CA PHE A 49 -7.46 -8.79 -24.67
C PHE A 49 -8.40 -9.99 -24.82
N GLY A 50 -9.68 -9.77 -25.10
CA GLY A 50 -10.71 -10.81 -25.09
C GLY A 50 -10.41 -11.96 -26.03
N GLN A 51 -10.00 -11.68 -27.28
CA GLN A 51 -9.66 -12.72 -28.25
C GLN A 51 -8.44 -13.55 -27.79
N LEU A 52 -7.37 -12.89 -27.31
CA LEU A 52 -6.18 -13.59 -26.81
C LEU A 52 -6.51 -14.52 -25.64
N LEU A 53 -7.27 -14.02 -24.67
CA LEU A 53 -7.67 -14.81 -23.50
C LEU A 53 -8.62 -15.95 -23.87
N HIS A 54 -9.54 -15.71 -24.82
CA HIS A 54 -10.43 -16.75 -25.32
C HIS A 54 -9.65 -17.88 -26.01
N MET A 55 -8.74 -17.55 -26.92
CA MET A 55 -7.89 -18.55 -27.59
C MET A 55 -7.03 -19.33 -26.59
N ALA A 56 -6.52 -18.66 -25.54
CA ALA A 56 -5.79 -19.33 -24.47
C ALA A 56 -6.67 -20.32 -23.69
N ASN A 57 -7.92 -19.94 -23.40
CA ASN A 57 -8.87 -20.79 -22.69
C ASN A 57 -9.26 -22.04 -23.49
N GLU A 58 -9.51 -21.89 -24.79
CA GLU A 58 -9.84 -23.04 -25.65
C GLU A 58 -8.70 -24.06 -25.67
N ARG A 59 -7.45 -23.59 -25.75
CA ARG A 59 -6.27 -24.48 -25.67
C ARG A 59 -6.12 -25.16 -24.30
N CYS A 60 -6.47 -24.48 -23.21
CA CYS A 60 -6.52 -25.12 -21.90
C CYS A 60 -7.60 -26.21 -21.82
N LYS A 61 -8.75 -26.04 -22.48
CA LYS A 61 -9.79 -27.08 -22.56
C LYS A 61 -9.33 -28.26 -23.41
N ASP A 62 -8.74 -28.01 -24.58
CA ASP A 62 -8.17 -29.05 -25.44
C ASP A 62 -7.16 -29.91 -24.66
N TYR A 63 -6.28 -29.26 -23.88
CA TYR A 63 -5.32 -29.93 -23.01
C TYR A 63 -5.99 -30.75 -21.91
N ALA A 64 -7.07 -30.25 -21.31
CA ALA A 64 -7.80 -30.97 -20.26
C ALA A 64 -8.46 -32.27 -20.79
N GLU A 65 -8.77 -32.33 -22.08
CA GLU A 65 -9.37 -33.51 -22.73
C GLU A 65 -8.34 -34.48 -23.30
N HIS A 66 -7.25 -33.96 -23.91
CA HIS A 66 -6.31 -34.76 -24.70
C HIS A 66 -4.89 -34.83 -24.12
N GLU A 67 -4.58 -34.03 -23.09
CA GLU A 67 -3.28 -33.96 -22.40
C GLU A 67 -2.06 -33.70 -23.31
N ARG A 68 -2.26 -33.10 -24.49
CA ARG A 68 -1.18 -32.84 -25.47
C ARG A 68 -0.33 -31.63 -25.07
N PRO A 69 1.00 -31.78 -24.88
CA PRO A 69 1.86 -30.68 -24.45
C PRO A 69 1.84 -29.45 -25.36
N ASP A 70 1.64 -29.64 -26.66
CA ASP A 70 1.57 -28.55 -27.65
C ASP A 70 0.39 -27.60 -27.41
N ASP A 71 -0.74 -28.12 -26.92
CA ASP A 71 -1.91 -27.29 -26.61
C ASP A 71 -1.60 -26.34 -25.46
N MET A 72 -0.91 -26.83 -24.42
CA MET A 72 -0.52 -25.98 -23.29
C MET A 72 0.58 -24.98 -23.65
N LYS A 73 1.53 -25.35 -24.53
CA LYS A 73 2.53 -24.42 -25.06
C LYS A 73 1.86 -23.24 -25.78
N ARG A 74 0.89 -23.52 -26.66
CA ARG A 74 0.12 -22.48 -27.36
C ARG A 74 -0.72 -21.63 -26.41
N ALA A 75 -1.33 -22.24 -25.39
CA ALA A 75 -2.07 -21.49 -24.36
C ALA A 75 -1.16 -20.46 -23.66
N TRP A 76 0.06 -20.88 -23.28
CA TRP A 76 1.04 -20.00 -22.65
C TRP A 76 1.58 -18.91 -23.57
N ASP A 77 1.70 -19.16 -24.88
CA ASP A 77 2.05 -18.10 -25.83
C ASP A 77 1.01 -16.96 -25.80
N TYR A 78 -0.28 -17.30 -25.75
CA TYR A 78 -1.35 -16.32 -25.60
C TYR A 78 -1.33 -15.62 -24.24
N TYR A 79 -1.22 -16.36 -23.13
CA TYR A 79 -1.18 -15.76 -21.79
C TYR A 79 0.03 -14.86 -21.58
N SER A 80 1.22 -15.28 -22.01
CA SER A 80 2.46 -14.50 -21.90
C SER A 80 2.39 -13.23 -22.75
N THR A 81 1.72 -13.28 -23.89
CA THR A 81 1.50 -12.11 -24.74
C THR A 81 0.51 -11.14 -24.11
N ALA A 82 -0.59 -11.65 -23.55
CA ALA A 82 -1.55 -10.85 -22.80
C ALA A 82 -0.90 -10.21 -21.56
N PHE A 83 -0.16 -10.99 -20.78
CA PHE A 83 0.58 -10.55 -19.59
C PHE A 83 1.53 -9.40 -19.90
N ARG A 84 2.45 -9.57 -20.87
CA ARG A 84 3.41 -8.52 -21.26
C ARG A 84 2.73 -7.21 -21.67
N LYS A 85 1.60 -7.29 -22.37
CA LYS A 85 0.80 -6.11 -22.76
C LYS A 85 0.12 -5.46 -21.55
N MET A 86 -0.51 -6.26 -20.68
CA MET A 86 -1.17 -5.78 -19.46
C MET A 86 -0.19 -5.10 -18.50
N THR A 87 0.98 -5.70 -18.27
CA THR A 87 2.02 -5.13 -17.38
C THR A 87 2.45 -3.75 -17.86
N LYS A 88 2.63 -3.56 -19.18
CA LYS A 88 2.96 -2.25 -19.76
C LYS A 88 1.84 -1.22 -19.59
N ASP A 89 0.58 -1.62 -19.71
CA ASP A 89 -0.56 -0.73 -19.51
C ASP A 89 -0.68 -0.31 -18.03
N ILE A 90 -0.53 -1.27 -17.10
CA ILE A 90 -0.63 -1.04 -15.66
C ILE A 90 0.48 -0.08 -15.17
N GLN A 91 1.72 -0.26 -15.64
CA GLN A 91 2.84 0.64 -15.31
C GLN A 91 2.61 2.09 -15.74
N LYS A 92 1.79 2.32 -16.78
CA LYS A 92 1.47 3.68 -17.27
C LYS A 92 0.22 4.26 -16.60
N MET A 93 -0.52 3.47 -15.83
CA MET A 93 -1.78 3.86 -15.24
C MET A 93 -1.55 4.73 -14.01
N THR A 94 -1.71 6.04 -14.17
CA THR A 94 -1.51 7.04 -13.10
C THR A 94 -2.83 7.54 -12.52
N ASN A 95 -3.89 7.58 -13.33
CA ASN A 95 -5.21 8.04 -12.94
C ASN A 95 -6.29 7.11 -13.50
N LEU A 96 -7.41 7.02 -12.80
CA LEU A 96 -8.60 6.31 -13.20
C LEU A 96 -9.80 7.27 -13.15
N GLU A 97 -10.55 7.34 -14.24
CA GLU A 97 -11.76 8.16 -14.30
C GLU A 97 -12.99 7.33 -13.97
N LEU A 98 -13.79 7.77 -12.99
CA LEU A 98 -14.99 7.07 -12.51
C LEU A 98 -16.00 6.84 -13.63
N HIS A 99 -16.13 7.73 -14.61
CA HIS A 99 -17.05 7.51 -15.74
C HIS A 99 -16.68 6.24 -16.54
N GLN A 100 -15.41 5.83 -16.53
CA GLN A 100 -14.95 4.63 -17.23
C GLN A 100 -15.04 3.37 -16.36
N VAL A 101 -14.72 3.49 -15.07
CA VAL A 101 -14.57 2.34 -14.16
C VAL A 101 -15.78 2.08 -13.26
N SER A 102 -16.56 3.11 -12.91
CA SER A 102 -17.76 2.98 -12.08
C SER A 102 -18.71 4.19 -12.26
N PRO A 103 -19.52 4.20 -13.34
CA PRO A 103 -20.51 5.25 -13.57
C PRO A 103 -21.50 5.40 -12.41
N LYS A 104 -21.82 4.29 -11.72
CA LYS A 104 -22.74 4.27 -10.56
C LYS A 104 -22.24 5.13 -9.42
N LEU A 105 -20.93 5.09 -9.12
CA LEU A 105 -20.34 5.94 -8.09
C LEU A 105 -20.27 7.41 -8.53
N LEU A 106 -20.07 7.67 -9.82
CA LEU A 106 -20.06 9.02 -10.36
C LEU A 106 -21.45 9.70 -10.23
N THR A 107 -22.52 8.95 -10.49
CA THR A 107 -23.90 9.44 -10.39
C THR A 107 -24.43 9.49 -8.96
N ALA A 108 -23.77 8.81 -8.02
CA ALA A 108 -24.19 8.80 -6.63
C ALA A 108 -24.00 10.18 -6.02
N SER A 109 -25.11 10.79 -5.60
CA SER A 109 -25.16 12.08 -4.94
C SER A 109 -26.11 12.05 -3.74
N ASP A 110 -25.88 12.92 -2.76
CA ASP A 110 -26.74 13.12 -1.58
C ASP A 110 -27.17 11.81 -0.90
N MET A 111 -26.21 10.92 -0.66
CA MET A 111 -26.49 9.61 -0.09
C MET A 111 -26.90 9.76 1.38
N ILE A 112 -27.74 8.85 1.87
CA ILE A 112 -28.04 8.76 3.32
C ILE A 112 -26.88 8.18 4.14
N LEU A 113 -25.92 7.53 3.46
CA LEU A 113 -24.80 6.83 4.08
C LEU A 113 -23.76 7.83 4.60
N ALA A 114 -23.24 7.57 5.80
CA ALA A 114 -22.15 8.35 6.38
C ALA A 114 -20.85 8.20 5.58
N VAL A 115 -20.01 9.24 5.57
CA VAL A 115 -18.64 9.11 5.09
C VAL A 115 -17.92 8.06 5.95
N PRO A 116 -17.26 7.05 5.36
CA PRO A 116 -16.63 5.97 6.10
C PRO A 116 -15.65 6.48 7.17
N GLY A 117 -15.76 5.96 8.41
CA GLY A 117 -14.89 6.34 9.53
C GLY A 117 -15.23 7.65 10.23
N THR A 118 -16.28 8.38 9.81
CA THR A 118 -16.66 9.68 10.42
C THR A 118 -17.79 9.59 11.45
N TYR A 119 -18.48 8.45 11.56
CA TYR A 119 -19.61 8.30 12.47
C TYR A 119 -19.15 8.30 13.93
N GLU A 120 -19.69 9.24 14.71
CA GLU A 120 -19.46 9.34 16.15
C GLU A 120 -20.80 9.48 16.89
N VAL A 121 -20.96 8.73 17.98
CA VAL A 121 -22.18 8.75 18.79
C VAL A 121 -22.39 10.15 19.38
N GLY A 122 -23.59 10.71 19.19
CA GLY A 122 -23.95 12.03 19.70
C GLY A 122 -23.50 13.21 18.84
N LYS A 123 -22.85 12.98 17.68
CA LYS A 123 -22.50 14.02 16.71
C LYS A 123 -23.36 13.93 15.44
N PRO A 124 -23.56 15.05 14.72
CA PRO A 124 -24.21 15.03 13.41
C PRO A 124 -23.48 14.10 12.45
N VAL A 125 -24.25 13.30 11.70
CA VAL A 125 -23.69 12.36 10.72
C VAL A 125 -23.29 13.11 9.47
N VAL A 126 -22.00 13.06 9.12
CA VAL A 126 -21.49 13.56 7.84
C VAL A 126 -21.81 12.53 6.76
N LYS A 127 -22.71 12.87 5.84
CA LYS A 127 -23.16 11.97 4.76
C LYS A 127 -22.27 12.09 3.54
N ILE A 128 -22.24 11.06 2.70
CA ILE A 128 -21.56 11.11 1.40
C ILE A 128 -22.36 12.01 0.46
N TYR A 129 -21.80 13.17 0.12
CA TYR A 129 -22.40 14.09 -0.85
C TYR A 129 -22.14 13.62 -2.27
N ASN A 130 -20.88 13.37 -2.65
CA ASN A 130 -20.52 12.75 -3.93
C ASN A 130 -19.08 12.19 -3.90
N PHE A 131 -18.71 11.45 -4.95
CA PHE A 131 -17.35 10.97 -5.17
C PHE A 131 -16.62 11.86 -6.18
N VAL A 132 -15.35 12.17 -5.91
CA VAL A 132 -14.53 12.92 -6.86
C VAL A 132 -14.29 12.06 -8.12
N PRO A 133 -14.51 12.60 -9.34
CA PRO A 133 -14.48 11.80 -10.58
C PRO A 133 -13.18 11.07 -10.87
N THR A 134 -12.04 11.59 -10.41
CA THR A 134 -10.71 11.06 -10.75
C THR A 134 -10.05 10.44 -9.53
N LEU A 135 -9.60 9.18 -9.66
CA LEU A 135 -8.80 8.49 -8.66
C LEU A 135 -7.34 8.46 -9.09
N LYS A 136 -6.45 8.95 -8.24
CA LYS A 136 -5.00 8.81 -8.46
C LYS A 136 -4.55 7.41 -8.06
N VAL A 137 -3.84 6.72 -8.93
CA VAL A 137 -3.21 5.43 -8.64
C VAL A 137 -1.84 5.69 -8.03
N ILE A 138 -1.56 5.06 -6.89
CA ILE A 138 -0.25 5.15 -6.23
C ILE A 138 0.69 4.13 -6.86
N ASP A 139 1.90 4.58 -7.21
CA ASP A 139 2.94 3.73 -7.77
C ASP A 139 3.57 2.87 -6.67
N SER A 140 2.97 1.71 -6.43
CA SER A 140 3.46 0.68 -5.51
C SER A 140 3.01 -0.69 -5.99
N LYS A 141 3.54 -1.77 -5.39
CA LYS A 141 3.25 -3.16 -5.79
C LYS A 141 1.74 -3.46 -5.90
N GLN A 142 0.93 -2.92 -4.99
CA GLN A 142 -0.52 -3.18 -4.94
C GLN A 142 -1.36 -2.14 -5.70
N HIS A 143 -0.71 -1.12 -6.28
CA HIS A 143 -1.34 -0.02 -7.01
C HIS A 143 -2.61 0.55 -6.33
N PRO A 144 -2.58 0.90 -5.03
CA PRO A 144 -3.77 1.36 -4.32
C PRO A 144 -4.27 2.70 -4.89
N ARG A 145 -5.57 2.95 -4.75
CA ARG A 145 -6.23 4.10 -5.37
C ARG A 145 -6.53 5.15 -4.31
N LYS A 146 -6.14 6.39 -4.57
CA LYS A 146 -6.50 7.54 -3.74
C LYS A 146 -7.92 7.97 -4.09
N LEU A 147 -8.88 7.50 -3.30
CA LEU A 147 -10.29 7.83 -3.40
C LEU A 147 -10.57 9.10 -2.60
N LYS A 148 -11.36 10.02 -3.17
CA LYS A 148 -11.80 11.23 -2.50
C LYS A 148 -13.32 11.31 -2.50
N VAL A 149 -13.88 11.69 -1.36
CA VAL A 149 -15.32 11.74 -1.10
C VAL A 149 -15.64 13.11 -0.51
N MET A 150 -16.63 13.80 -1.07
CA MET A 150 -17.14 15.03 -0.48
C MET A 150 -18.17 14.69 0.59
N GLY A 151 -18.01 15.25 1.78
CA GLY A 151 -19.01 15.16 2.85
C GLY A 151 -20.13 16.19 2.68
N SER A 152 -21.28 15.91 3.27
CA SER A 152 -22.40 16.85 3.38
C SER A 152 -22.06 18.10 4.22
N ASP A 153 -20.94 18.08 4.93
CA ASP A 153 -20.39 19.21 5.68
C ASP A 153 -19.47 20.10 4.83
N GLY A 154 -19.29 19.79 3.55
CA GLY A 154 -18.47 20.55 2.61
C GLY A 154 -16.98 20.17 2.61
N HIS A 155 -16.54 19.24 3.46
CA HIS A 155 -15.13 18.83 3.50
C HIS A 155 -14.82 17.66 2.57
N GLU A 156 -13.60 17.64 2.03
CA GLU A 156 -13.08 16.51 1.25
C GLU A 156 -12.42 15.48 2.18
N TYR A 157 -12.92 14.25 2.15
CA TYR A 157 -12.36 13.10 2.85
C TYR A 157 -11.60 12.22 1.88
N THR A 158 -10.34 11.94 2.20
CA THR A 158 -9.45 11.17 1.34
C THR A 158 -9.20 9.78 1.95
N PHE A 159 -9.28 8.76 1.12
CA PHE A 159 -9.02 7.37 1.46
C PHE A 159 -8.02 6.74 0.49
N LEU A 160 -7.27 5.77 0.98
CA LEU A 160 -6.49 4.83 0.21
C LEU A 160 -7.28 3.54 0.07
N LEU A 161 -7.82 3.29 -1.13
CA LEU A 161 -8.49 2.05 -1.50
C LEU A 161 -7.44 1.00 -1.84
N LYS A 162 -7.30 0.01 -0.96
CA LYS A 162 -6.44 -1.17 -1.15
C LYS A 162 -7.27 -2.33 -1.70
N GLY A 163 -6.70 -3.02 -2.68
CA GLY A 163 -7.24 -4.25 -3.24
C GLY A 163 -6.25 -5.40 -2.99
N HIS A 164 -6.76 -6.63 -3.02
CA HIS A 164 -6.04 -7.87 -2.75
C HIS A 164 -5.36 -7.91 -1.37
N GLU A 165 -5.93 -7.20 -0.39
CA GLU A 165 -5.41 -7.11 0.98
C GLU A 165 -6.57 -7.16 1.99
N ASP A 166 -6.41 -7.95 3.05
CA ASP A 166 -7.40 -8.08 4.13
C ASP A 166 -7.07 -7.11 5.27
N LEU A 167 -7.84 -6.03 5.39
CA LEU A 167 -7.58 -4.96 6.36
C LEU A 167 -8.19 -5.20 7.75
N ARG A 168 -8.77 -6.38 8.01
CA ARG A 168 -9.37 -6.68 9.32
C ARG A 168 -8.33 -6.68 10.43
N GLN A 169 -7.10 -7.10 10.15
CA GLN A 169 -6.02 -7.06 11.14
C GLN A 169 -5.70 -5.60 11.51
N ASP A 170 -5.48 -4.74 10.51
CA ASP A 170 -5.23 -3.31 10.67
C ASP A 170 -6.36 -2.61 11.45
N GLU A 171 -7.62 -2.96 11.17
CA GLU A 171 -8.77 -2.45 11.91
C GLU A 171 -8.67 -2.75 13.41
N ARG A 172 -8.32 -3.99 13.78
CA ARG A 172 -8.16 -4.38 15.19
C ARG A 172 -6.95 -3.70 15.83
N VAL A 173 -5.86 -3.50 15.09
CA VAL A 173 -4.71 -2.74 15.58
C VAL A 173 -5.12 -1.29 15.89
N MET A 174 -5.91 -0.64 15.04
CA MET A 174 -6.41 0.72 15.29
C MET A 174 -7.36 0.80 16.49
N GLN A 175 -8.17 -0.24 16.73
CA GLN A 175 -8.99 -0.37 17.94
C GLN A 175 -8.13 -0.47 19.21
N LEU A 176 -7.10 -1.32 19.18
CA LEU A 176 -6.14 -1.43 20.28
C LEU A 176 -5.43 -0.10 20.55
N PHE A 177 -5.00 0.62 19.52
CA PHE A 177 -4.42 1.96 19.69
C PHE A 177 -5.41 2.94 20.33
N GLY A 178 -6.71 2.77 20.07
CA GLY A 178 -7.77 3.53 20.74
C GLY A 178 -7.83 3.25 22.24
N LEU A 179 -7.72 1.98 22.62
CA LEU A 179 -7.66 1.56 24.01
C LEU A 179 -6.40 2.12 24.71
N VAL A 180 -5.23 2.00 24.06
CA VAL A 180 -3.98 2.55 24.60
C VAL A 180 -4.08 4.06 24.81
N ASN A 181 -4.63 4.80 23.84
CA ASN A 181 -4.86 6.24 24.00
C ASN A 181 -5.78 6.56 25.18
N SER A 182 -6.78 5.72 25.44
CA SER A 182 -7.69 5.88 26.59
C SER A 182 -6.94 5.71 27.91
N PHE A 183 -6.04 4.72 28.01
CA PHE A 183 -5.19 4.55 29.19
C PHE A 183 -4.18 5.69 29.37
N LEU A 184 -3.50 6.10 28.30
CA LEU A 184 -2.55 7.20 28.34
C LEU A 184 -3.22 8.53 28.73
N GLY A 185 -4.50 8.72 28.37
CA GLY A 185 -5.27 9.91 28.73
C GLY A 185 -5.80 9.93 30.17
N GLN A 186 -5.94 8.78 30.83
CA GLN A 186 -6.41 8.69 32.22
C GLN A 186 -5.30 8.96 33.25
N ASP A 187 -4.05 8.68 32.90
CA ASP A 187 -2.90 8.93 33.77
C ASP A 187 -2.69 10.44 33.94
N ARG A 188 -2.76 10.93 35.18
CA ARG A 188 -2.70 12.37 35.52
C ARG A 188 -1.32 12.97 35.25
N ASP A 189 -0.24 12.22 35.46
CA ASP A 189 1.14 12.73 35.26
C ASP A 189 1.50 12.75 33.77
N ILE A 190 0.97 11.80 33.01
CA ILE A 190 1.15 11.70 31.55
C ILE A 190 0.23 12.68 30.82
N GLY A 191 -1.06 12.67 31.13
CA GLY A 191 -2.10 13.45 30.44
C GLY A 191 -1.95 14.97 30.58
N HIS A 192 -1.45 15.46 31.72
CA HIS A 192 -1.27 16.91 31.94
C HIS A 192 0.04 17.48 31.39
N HIS A 193 1.10 16.67 31.27
CA HIS A 193 2.45 17.20 30.97
C HIS A 193 3.07 16.69 29.66
N LYS A 194 2.53 15.62 29.07
CA LYS A 194 3.11 14.98 27.89
C LYS A 194 1.97 14.54 26.99
N ASP A 195 1.71 15.28 25.90
CA ASP A 195 0.78 14.93 24.81
C ASP A 195 1.21 13.61 24.09
N LEU A 196 1.12 12.51 24.85
CA LEU A 196 1.49 11.13 24.52
C LEU A 196 0.23 10.47 23.99
N SER A 197 0.15 10.40 22.67
CA SER A 197 -0.98 9.81 21.95
C SER A 197 -0.45 9.10 20.72
N ILE A 198 -0.99 7.93 20.43
CA ILE A 198 -0.82 7.25 19.15
C ILE A 198 -1.73 7.93 18.14
N ARG A 199 -1.16 8.38 17.01
CA ARG A 199 -1.94 8.86 15.88
C ARG A 199 -2.63 7.65 15.24
N ARG A 200 -3.96 7.64 15.29
CA ARG A 200 -4.80 6.64 14.63
C ARG A 200 -5.29 7.18 13.29
N TYR A 201 -5.70 6.26 12.43
CA TYR A 201 -6.41 6.51 11.20
C TYR A 201 -7.51 5.46 11.05
N SER A 202 -8.57 5.80 10.32
CA SER A 202 -9.70 4.92 10.11
C SER A 202 -9.33 3.82 9.13
N VAL A 203 -9.68 2.57 9.45
CA VAL A 203 -9.55 1.41 8.56
C VAL A 203 -10.94 0.81 8.41
N ILE A 204 -11.43 0.73 7.18
CA ILE A 204 -12.76 0.22 6.85
C ILE A 204 -12.60 -0.98 5.91
N PRO A 205 -12.63 -2.22 6.41
CA PRO A 205 -12.70 -3.41 5.58
C PRO A 205 -14.00 -3.39 4.74
N LEU A 206 -13.88 -3.59 3.42
CA LEU A 206 -15.02 -3.68 2.50
C LEU A 206 -15.31 -5.13 2.12
N SER A 207 -14.27 -5.95 2.01
CA SER A 207 -14.34 -7.39 1.79
C SER A 207 -13.08 -8.07 2.33
N VAL A 208 -12.97 -9.40 2.20
CA VAL A 208 -11.76 -10.15 2.54
C VAL A 208 -10.56 -9.84 1.62
N GLN A 209 -10.75 -9.06 0.56
CA GLN A 209 -9.71 -8.67 -0.40
C GLN A 209 -9.69 -7.17 -0.67
N SER A 210 -10.43 -6.35 0.07
CA SER A 210 -10.43 -4.91 -0.17
C SER A 210 -10.85 -4.13 1.06
N GLY A 211 -10.36 -2.90 1.14
CA GLY A 211 -10.78 -1.96 2.16
C GLY A 211 -10.25 -0.56 1.93
N LEU A 212 -10.70 0.35 2.78
CA LEU A 212 -10.31 1.75 2.78
C LEU A 212 -9.43 2.02 4.00
N ILE A 213 -8.33 2.73 3.79
CA ILE A 213 -7.53 3.32 4.87
C ILE A 213 -7.66 4.84 4.74
N GLU A 214 -7.98 5.54 5.82
CA GLU A 214 -8.00 6.99 5.84
C GLU A 214 -6.63 7.55 5.45
N TRP A 215 -6.62 8.50 4.53
CA TRP A 215 -5.40 9.17 4.14
C TRP A 215 -4.95 10.14 5.23
N VAL A 216 -3.79 9.89 5.83
CA VAL A 216 -3.25 10.80 6.85
C VAL A 216 -2.62 12.03 6.17
N PRO A 217 -3.19 13.24 6.34
CA PRO A 217 -2.67 14.43 5.68
C PRO A 217 -1.35 14.88 6.29
N HIS A 218 -0.52 15.54 5.47
CA HIS A 218 0.76 16.12 5.89
C HIS A 218 1.75 15.11 6.49
N CYS A 219 1.67 13.84 6.10
CA CYS A 219 2.61 12.80 6.48
C CYS A 219 3.40 12.35 5.25
N ASP A 220 4.72 12.22 5.43
CA ASP A 220 5.63 11.67 4.43
C ASP A 220 6.34 10.46 5.03
N THR A 221 6.64 9.43 4.23
CA THR A 221 7.42 8.29 4.69
C THR A 221 8.84 8.72 5.02
N ILE A 222 9.47 8.06 6.01
CA ILE A 222 10.87 8.33 6.36
C ILE A 222 11.77 8.11 5.12
N HIS A 223 11.47 7.09 4.31
CA HIS A 223 12.15 6.85 3.04
C HIS A 223 12.09 8.07 2.10
N LEU A 224 10.89 8.62 1.86
CA LEU A 224 10.72 9.77 0.97
C LEU A 224 11.49 10.99 1.49
N LEU A 225 11.40 11.25 2.80
CA LEU A 225 12.11 12.36 3.44
C LEU A 225 13.63 12.26 3.27
N ILE A 226 14.21 11.07 3.49
CA ILE A 226 15.65 10.83 3.31
C ILE A 226 16.02 10.94 1.83
N LYS A 227 15.21 10.38 0.93
CA LYS A 227 15.43 10.45 -0.52
C LYS A 227 15.50 11.89 -1.01
N GLU A 228 14.48 12.69 -0.72
CA GLU A 228 14.44 14.10 -1.15
C GLU A 228 15.59 14.91 -0.57
N TYR A 229 15.97 14.66 0.69
CA TYR A 229 17.09 15.33 1.33
C TYR A 229 18.42 14.97 0.64
N ARG A 230 18.68 13.67 0.43
CA ARG A 230 19.91 13.18 -0.20
C ARG A 230 20.05 13.66 -1.64
N ASP A 231 18.96 13.62 -2.41
CA ASP A 231 18.93 14.12 -3.79
C ASP A 231 19.30 15.61 -3.88
N ARG A 232 18.82 16.43 -2.93
CA ARG A 232 19.18 17.86 -2.81
C ARG A 232 20.63 18.06 -2.40
N GLN A 233 21.15 17.25 -1.48
CA GLN A 233 22.53 17.33 -1.01
C GLN A 233 23.53 16.62 -1.92
N LYS A 234 23.09 16.06 -3.05
CA LYS A 234 23.90 15.24 -3.96
C LYS A 234 24.58 14.05 -3.26
N ILE A 235 23.93 13.54 -2.22
CA ILE A 235 24.33 12.32 -1.53
C ILE A 235 23.66 11.15 -2.26
N LEU A 236 24.41 10.10 -2.53
CA LEU A 236 23.85 8.90 -3.13
C LEU A 236 22.89 8.20 -2.15
N LEU A 237 21.68 7.87 -2.60
CA LEU A 237 20.63 7.28 -1.75
C LEU A 237 21.07 5.98 -1.07
N ASN A 238 21.81 5.11 -1.78
CA ASN A 238 22.22 3.79 -1.31
C ASN A 238 23.71 3.72 -0.96
N ILE A 239 24.31 4.82 -0.48
CA ILE A 239 25.74 4.87 -0.15
C ILE A 239 26.17 3.81 0.86
N GLU A 240 25.36 3.57 1.90
CA GLU A 240 25.63 2.54 2.91
C GLU A 240 25.70 1.15 2.27
N GLN A 241 24.70 0.81 1.44
CA GLN A 241 24.67 -0.45 0.72
C GLN A 241 25.86 -0.60 -0.23
N ARG A 242 26.29 0.47 -0.91
CA ARG A 242 27.46 0.43 -1.78
C ARG A 242 28.75 0.16 -1.01
N ILE A 243 28.94 0.78 0.15
CA ILE A 243 30.10 0.52 1.01
C ILE A 243 30.11 -0.95 1.42
N MET A 244 28.97 -1.49 1.83
CA MET A 244 28.83 -2.91 2.21
C MET A 244 29.18 -3.85 1.06
N VAL A 245 28.61 -3.62 -0.13
CA VAL A 245 28.84 -4.47 -1.31
C VAL A 245 30.27 -4.34 -1.84
N ASN A 246 30.90 -3.17 -1.75
CA ASN A 246 32.30 -2.99 -2.13
C ASN A 246 33.25 -3.74 -1.20
N MET A 247 32.94 -3.82 0.10
CA MET A 247 33.72 -4.58 1.06
C MET A 247 33.48 -6.09 0.91
N ALA A 248 32.23 -6.50 0.72
CA ALA A 248 31.85 -7.90 0.54
C ALA A 248 30.72 -8.03 -0.49
N PRO A 249 31.05 -8.35 -1.77
CA PRO A 249 30.06 -8.48 -2.84
C PRO A 249 28.97 -9.51 -2.52
N SER A 250 29.35 -10.60 -1.84
CA SER A 250 28.44 -11.67 -1.44
C SER A 250 27.94 -11.53 0.00
N TYR A 251 27.49 -10.33 0.40
CA TYR A 251 27.02 -10.06 1.77
C TYR A 251 25.98 -11.07 2.28
N GLN A 252 25.10 -11.57 1.41
CA GLN A 252 24.04 -12.49 1.79
C GLN A 252 24.56 -13.85 2.30
N THR A 253 25.67 -14.34 1.74
CA THR A 253 26.25 -15.65 2.06
C THR A 253 27.21 -15.62 3.24
N LEU A 254 27.50 -14.44 3.78
CA LEU A 254 28.40 -14.27 4.92
C LEU A 254 27.80 -14.85 6.21
N SER A 255 28.68 -15.33 7.08
CA SER A 255 28.33 -15.67 8.47
C SER A 255 27.91 -14.43 9.25
N LEU A 256 27.26 -14.61 10.40
CA LEU A 256 26.76 -13.50 11.22
C LEU A 256 27.89 -12.54 11.64
N ILE A 257 29.05 -13.07 12.07
CA ILE A 257 30.19 -12.26 12.50
C ILE A 257 30.73 -11.41 11.34
N GLN A 258 30.86 -11.99 10.15
CA GLN A 258 31.30 -11.27 8.95
C GLN A 258 30.28 -10.21 8.53
N LYS A 259 28.98 -10.49 8.66
CA LYS A 259 27.92 -9.49 8.41
C LYS A 259 28.00 -8.31 9.36
N ILE A 260 28.32 -8.55 10.63
CA ILE A 260 28.51 -7.51 11.65
C ILE A 260 29.70 -6.63 11.28
N GLU A 261 30.83 -7.22 10.88
CA GLU A 261 32.03 -6.48 10.48
C GLU A 261 31.75 -5.54 9.29
N VAL A 262 31.13 -6.07 8.23
CA VAL A 262 30.77 -5.28 7.03
C VAL A 262 29.77 -4.17 7.37
N PHE A 263 28.80 -4.47 8.24
CA PHE A 263 27.81 -3.48 8.69
C PHE A 263 28.44 -2.37 9.53
N GLN A 264 29.33 -2.70 10.46
CA GLN A 264 30.06 -1.73 11.28
C GLN A 264 30.93 -0.83 10.41
N LYS A 265 31.57 -1.37 9.37
CA LYS A 265 32.34 -0.56 8.41
C LYS A 265 31.46 0.50 7.74
N ALA A 266 30.30 0.11 7.22
CA ALA A 266 29.37 1.06 6.58
C ALA A 266 28.81 2.09 7.57
N LEU A 267 28.56 1.69 8.83
CA LEU A 267 28.14 2.60 9.88
C LEU A 267 29.22 3.64 10.22
N ASN A 268 30.49 3.23 10.33
CA ASN A 268 31.59 4.12 10.68
C ASN A 268 31.95 5.09 9.54
N ASP A 269 31.79 4.65 8.30
CA ASP A 269 32.08 5.45 7.11
C ASP A 269 30.95 6.43 6.75
N THR A 270 29.80 6.38 7.44
CA THR A 270 28.66 7.27 7.22
C THR A 270 28.21 7.98 8.49
N LYS A 271 27.56 9.15 8.38
CA LYS A 271 27.26 10.00 9.54
C LYS A 271 25.91 9.72 10.22
N GLY A 272 24.96 9.08 9.53
CA GLY A 272 23.64 8.77 10.06
C GLY A 272 22.78 9.96 10.54
N ASN A 273 23.10 11.20 10.15
CA ASN A 273 22.47 12.41 10.71
C ASN A 273 21.43 13.10 9.79
N ASP A 274 21.04 12.44 8.71
CA ASP A 274 20.14 13.00 7.69
C ASP A 274 18.78 13.36 8.27
N LEU A 275 18.16 12.44 9.04
CA LEU A 275 16.86 12.70 9.66
C LEU A 275 16.93 13.87 10.66
N ALA A 276 17.99 13.95 11.46
CA ALA A 276 18.19 15.06 12.39
C ALA A 276 18.30 16.41 11.67
N LYS A 277 19.01 16.45 10.54
CA LYS A 277 19.11 17.64 9.68
C LYS A 277 17.77 17.99 9.02
N ILE A 278 17.01 17.00 8.56
CA ILE A 278 15.66 17.18 8.01
C ILE A 278 14.75 17.84 9.04
N PHE A 279 14.75 17.36 10.29
CA PHE A 279 13.99 17.96 11.38
C PHE A 279 14.33 19.44 11.59
N ARG A 280 15.63 19.78 11.50
CA ARG A 280 16.07 21.17 11.64
C ARG A 280 15.63 22.03 10.46
N LEU A 281 15.81 21.54 9.22
CA LEU A 281 15.50 22.25 7.98
C LEU A 281 14.01 22.47 7.78
N GLN A 282 13.16 21.53 8.21
CA GLN A 282 11.70 21.66 8.11
C GLN A 282 11.08 22.54 9.19
N SER A 283 11.85 22.98 10.19
CA SER A 283 11.34 23.76 11.32
C SER A 283 11.60 25.25 11.11
N HIS A 284 10.55 26.07 11.22
CA HIS A 284 10.64 27.52 11.01
C HIS A 284 11.42 28.25 12.10
N SER A 285 11.46 27.71 13.33
CA SER A 285 12.16 28.29 14.48
C SER A 285 12.83 27.22 15.33
N ALA A 286 13.75 27.64 16.22
CA ALA A 286 14.42 26.74 17.16
C ALA A 286 13.43 26.10 18.16
N GLU A 287 12.42 26.87 18.59
CA GLU A 287 11.34 26.37 19.44
C GLU A 287 10.49 25.32 18.71
N SER A 288 10.09 25.59 17.46
CA SER A 288 9.37 24.62 16.63
C SER A 288 10.17 23.34 16.43
N TRP A 289 11.48 23.45 16.21
CA TRP A 289 12.37 22.31 16.10
C TRP A 289 12.40 21.49 17.40
N LEU A 290 12.56 22.15 18.55
CA LEU A 290 12.57 21.49 19.85
C LEU A 290 11.25 20.77 20.12
N LYS A 291 10.11 21.44 19.89
CA LYS A 291 8.77 20.85 20.04
C LYS A 291 8.56 19.64 19.13
N ARG A 292 8.92 19.75 17.85
CA ARG A 292 8.80 18.65 16.89
C ARG A 292 9.69 17.47 17.28
N ARG A 293 10.93 17.73 17.70
CA ARG A 293 11.85 16.69 18.19
C ARG A 293 11.30 16.01 19.44
N SER A 294 10.79 16.76 20.41
CA SER A 294 10.17 16.21 21.61
C SER A 294 8.95 15.34 21.28
N ASN A 295 8.10 15.77 20.35
CA ASN A 295 6.96 14.99 19.87
C ASN A 295 7.40 13.71 19.16
N TYR A 296 8.44 13.78 18.32
CA TYR A 296 9.01 12.61 17.66
C TYR A 296 9.51 11.59 18.68
N THR A 297 10.34 12.01 19.64
CA THR A 297 10.88 11.12 20.68
C THR A 297 9.77 10.46 21.50
N ARG A 298 8.75 11.23 21.92
CA ARG A 298 7.61 10.71 22.68
C ARG A 298 6.77 9.72 21.87
N SER A 299 6.39 10.09 20.65
CA SER A 299 5.58 9.22 19.78
C SER A 299 6.32 7.96 19.36
N LEU A 300 7.63 8.05 19.10
CA LEU A 300 8.47 6.89 18.82
C LEU A 300 8.55 5.96 20.03
N ALA A 301 8.74 6.48 21.24
CA ALA A 301 8.78 5.67 22.46
C ALA A 301 7.47 4.90 22.67
N VAL A 302 6.32 5.55 22.54
CA VAL A 302 5.01 4.90 22.65
C VAL A 302 4.84 3.81 21.60
N MET A 303 5.12 4.12 20.32
CA MET A 303 5.01 3.14 19.24
C MET A 303 6.02 1.98 19.38
N SER A 304 7.17 2.20 20.00
CA SER A 304 8.12 1.14 20.32
C SER A 304 7.60 0.19 21.38
N MET A 305 7.04 0.70 22.48
CA MET A 305 6.49 -0.16 23.53
C MET A 305 5.24 -0.90 23.06
N VAL A 306 4.33 -0.19 22.40
CA VAL A 306 3.08 -0.78 21.89
C VAL A 306 3.37 -1.76 20.75
N GLY A 307 4.28 -1.41 19.84
CA GLY A 307 4.72 -2.30 18.78
C GLY A 307 5.40 -3.57 19.31
N TYR A 308 6.17 -3.46 20.41
CA TYR A 308 6.76 -4.62 21.07
C TYR A 308 5.68 -5.55 21.67
N ILE A 309 4.72 -5.00 22.41
CA ILE A 309 3.63 -5.77 23.04
C ILE A 309 2.76 -6.47 22.00
N LEU A 310 2.43 -5.77 20.90
CA LEU A 310 1.60 -6.31 19.83
C LEU A 310 2.37 -7.26 18.90
N GLY A 311 3.71 -7.22 18.90
CA GLY A 311 4.53 -7.95 17.93
C GLY A 311 4.47 -7.34 16.52
N LEU A 312 4.31 -6.02 16.40
CA LEU A 312 4.30 -5.32 15.11
C LEU A 312 5.68 -5.40 14.43
N GLY A 313 5.75 -6.21 13.37
CA GLY A 313 6.89 -6.33 12.46
C GLY A 313 6.88 -5.28 11.34
N ASP A 314 7.72 -5.51 10.33
CA ASP A 314 7.80 -4.73 9.08
C ASP A 314 7.96 -3.21 9.24
N ARG A 315 8.80 -2.80 10.19
CA ARG A 315 9.08 -1.39 10.58
C ARG A 315 10.02 -0.68 9.60
N HIS A 316 9.97 -1.01 8.31
CA HIS A 316 10.89 -0.46 7.33
C HIS A 316 10.58 1.02 7.00
N PRO A 317 11.54 1.82 6.46
CA PRO A 317 11.37 3.27 6.28
C PRO A 317 10.20 3.72 5.37
N CYS A 318 9.62 2.82 4.57
CA CYS A 318 8.44 3.09 3.76
C CYS A 318 7.11 2.90 4.52
N ASN A 319 7.10 2.17 5.64
CA ASN A 319 5.91 1.95 6.47
C ASN A 319 5.85 2.95 7.63
N LEU A 320 6.98 3.56 7.99
CA LEU A 320 7.01 4.62 8.99
C LEU A 320 6.88 5.98 8.31
N MET A 321 5.91 6.77 8.76
CA MET A 321 5.67 8.13 8.32
C MET A 321 5.94 9.14 9.42
N LEU A 322 6.25 10.37 9.01
CA LEU A 322 6.45 11.50 9.90
C LEU A 322 5.47 12.61 9.54
N CYS A 323 4.73 13.11 10.52
CA CYS A 323 3.89 14.27 10.33
C CYS A 323 4.76 15.54 10.18
N ARG A 324 4.67 16.20 9.02
CA ARG A 324 5.41 17.43 8.70
C ARG A 324 5.10 18.59 9.65
N ARG A 325 3.89 18.63 10.21
CA ARG A 325 3.47 19.71 11.12
C ARG A 325 3.89 19.45 12.55
N THR A 326 3.56 18.27 13.09
CA THR A 326 3.72 17.98 14.52
C THR A 326 5.04 17.31 14.87
N GLY A 327 5.69 16.64 13.91
CA GLY A 327 6.84 15.77 14.15
C GLY A 327 6.49 14.43 14.79
N LYS A 328 5.21 14.09 15.00
CA LYS A 328 4.83 12.76 15.51
C LYS A 328 5.08 11.69 14.44
N ILE A 329 5.58 10.53 14.86
CA ILE A 329 5.69 9.35 14.00
C ILE A 329 4.32 8.68 13.84
N VAL A 330 4.06 8.13 12.67
CA VAL A 330 2.87 7.32 12.36
C VAL A 330 3.38 6.01 11.77
N HIS A 331 2.89 4.90 12.29
CA HIS A 331 3.17 3.57 11.78
C HIS A 331 2.05 3.10 10.85
#